data_AF-A0A9N9NLG1-F1
#
_entry.id   AF-A0A9N9NLG1-F1
#
_cell.length_a   1.000
_cell.length_b   1.000
_cell.length_c   1.000
_cell.angle_alpha   90.00
_cell.angle_beta   90.00
_cell.angle_gamma   90.00
#
_symmetry.space_group_name_H-M   'P 1'
#
loop_
_entity.id
_entity.type
_entity.pdbx_description
1 polymer ?
#
loop_
_entity_poly.entity_id
_entity_poly.type
_entity_poly.pdbx_seq_one_letter_code
_entity_poly.pdbx_strand_id
1 'polypeptide(L)'
;MFTAGQSIDSSIMHRKQGTFSYRKNSPQTKDLDNNLRIKTEKMTNDVARVYFVDNQGIPTPPPANVVCTCLSTGEVIQSAVINGAVSFIILWMYSYEIK
;
A
#
# COMPACT_ATOMS: atom_id res chain seq x y z
N MET A 1 30.05 -4.96 42.10
CA MET A 1 28.58 -4.96 41.98
C MET A 1 28.23 -3.85 40.99
N PHE A 2 28.12 -4.19 39.70
CA PHE A 2 27.76 -3.25 38.65
C PHE A 2 26.76 -3.95 37.73
N THR A 3 25.54 -3.45 37.73
CA THR A 3 24.42 -3.97 36.95
C THR A 3 24.61 -3.61 35.49
N ALA A 4 24.44 -4.62 34.62
CA ALA A 4 24.55 -4.54 33.19
C ALA A 4 23.62 -3.45 32.62
N GLY A 5 24.19 -2.56 31.80
CA GLY A 5 23.42 -1.78 30.84
C GLY A 5 22.82 -2.76 29.83
N GLN A 6 21.50 -2.93 29.87
CA GLN A 6 20.78 -3.62 28.82
C GLN A 6 20.90 -2.78 27.55
N SER A 7 21.68 -3.26 26.58
CA SER A 7 21.54 -2.83 25.20
C SER A 7 20.12 -3.17 24.79
N ILE A 8 19.32 -2.15 24.47
CA ILE A 8 18.09 -2.37 23.74
C ILE A 8 18.55 -2.81 22.36
N ASP A 9 18.63 -4.12 22.19
CA ASP A 9 18.77 -4.78 20.91
C ASP A 9 17.71 -4.18 20.01
N SER A 10 18.18 -3.41 19.04
CA SER A 10 17.36 -2.86 17.97
C SER A 10 17.02 -4.03 17.07
N SER A 11 16.18 -4.93 17.59
CA SER A 11 15.66 -6.09 16.90
C SER A 11 14.95 -5.57 15.67
N ILE A 12 15.74 -5.55 14.61
CA ILE A 12 15.48 -5.34 13.20
C ILE A 12 13.97 -5.42 12.97
N MET A 13 13.31 -4.25 13.01
CA MET A 13 12.04 -4.11 12.34
C MET A 13 12.37 -4.39 10.88
N HIS A 14 12.19 -5.63 10.45
CA HIS A 14 12.10 -5.98 9.05
C HIS A 14 10.95 -5.14 8.49
N ARG A 15 11.25 -3.91 8.05
CA ARG A 15 10.43 -3.17 7.11
C ARG A 15 10.43 -4.01 5.85
N LYS A 16 9.51 -4.95 5.77
CA LYS A 16 9.18 -5.63 4.53
C LYS A 16 8.58 -4.57 3.61
N GLN A 17 9.43 -3.96 2.80
CA GLN A 17 9.00 -3.15 1.67
C GLN A 17 8.28 -4.08 0.70
N GLY A 18 6.96 -4.01 0.70
CA GLY A 18 6.13 -4.73 -0.27
C GLY A 18 5.95 -3.85 -1.48
N THR A 19 6.52 -4.23 -2.62
CA THR A 19 6.30 -3.50 -3.87
C THR A 19 5.12 -4.09 -4.63
N PHE A 20 4.10 -3.27 -4.89
CA PHE A 20 2.97 -3.60 -5.74
C PHE A 20 3.03 -2.79 -7.02
N SER A 21 3.18 -3.44 -8.16
CA SER A 21 3.01 -2.80 -9.46
C SER A 21 1.69 -3.21 -10.09
N TYR A 22 0.90 -2.24 -10.52
CA TYR A 22 -0.35 -2.46 -11.27
C TYR A 22 -0.15 -2.11 -12.74
N ARG A 23 -0.59 -3.03 -13.61
CA ARG A 23 -0.72 -2.83 -15.06
C ARG A 23 -2.18 -3.08 -15.45
N LYS A 24 -2.70 -2.29 -16.39
CA LYS A 24 -4.04 -2.50 -16.99
C LYS A 24 -4.21 -3.98 -17.36
N ASN A 25 -5.24 -4.64 -16.80
CA ASN A 25 -5.58 -6.08 -16.86
C ASN A 25 -5.00 -6.99 -15.73
N SER A 26 -4.43 -6.45 -14.67
CA SER A 26 -4.00 -7.22 -13.49
C SER A 26 -5.20 -7.56 -12.57
N PRO A 27 -5.19 -8.69 -11.83
CA PRO A 27 -6.24 -9.02 -10.85
C PRO A 27 -6.49 -7.88 -9.85
N GLN A 28 -7.76 -7.71 -9.44
CA GLN A 28 -8.24 -6.60 -8.60
C GLN A 28 -7.69 -6.63 -7.17
N THR A 29 -7.17 -7.77 -6.73
CA THR A 29 -6.60 -7.96 -5.40
C THR A 29 -5.24 -8.62 -5.52
N LYS A 30 -4.24 -8.10 -4.80
CA LYS A 30 -2.92 -8.71 -4.71
C LYS A 30 -2.47 -8.78 -3.25
N ASP A 31 -2.00 -9.94 -2.85
CA ASP A 31 -1.43 -10.18 -1.52
C ASP A 31 -0.05 -9.49 -1.44
N LEU A 32 0.17 -8.69 -0.38
CA LEU A 32 1.44 -8.02 -0.11
C LEU A 32 2.26 -8.74 0.97
N ASP A 33 1.60 -9.20 2.03
CA ASP A 33 2.17 -10.01 3.12
C ASP A 33 1.02 -10.74 3.84
N ASN A 34 1.34 -11.73 4.69
CA ASN A 34 0.35 -12.43 5.51
C ASN A 34 -0.47 -11.41 6.31
N ASN A 35 -1.75 -11.24 5.93
CA ASN A 35 -2.78 -10.35 6.53
C ASN A 35 -2.99 -8.99 5.87
N LEU A 36 -2.30 -8.64 4.78
CA LEU A 36 -2.51 -7.37 4.09
C LEU A 36 -2.61 -7.55 2.58
N ARG A 37 -3.67 -6.98 2.01
CA ARG A 37 -3.98 -7.01 0.59
C ARG A 37 -4.17 -5.60 0.07
N ILE A 38 -3.80 -5.38 -1.18
CA ILE A 38 -4.24 -4.20 -1.92
C ILE A 38 -5.50 -4.57 -2.69
N LYS A 39 -6.54 -3.76 -2.57
CA LYS A 39 -7.77 -3.85 -3.35
C LYS A 39 -7.87 -2.65 -4.28
N THR A 40 -8.21 -2.95 -5.53
CA THR A 40 -8.49 -1.94 -6.56
C THR A 40 -9.97 -1.97 -6.89
N GLU A 41 -10.63 -0.83 -6.73
CA GLU A 41 -12.07 -0.63 -6.96
C GLU A 41 -12.27 0.34 -8.13
N LYS A 42 -13.08 -0.08 -9.11
CA LYS A 42 -13.48 0.79 -10.23
C LYS A 42 -14.39 1.90 -9.70
N MET A 43 -14.04 3.16 -9.93
CA MET A 43 -14.93 4.30 -9.66
C MET A 43 -15.64 4.74 -10.94
N THR A 44 -14.89 4.92 -12.03
CA THR A 44 -15.41 5.26 -13.36
C THR A 44 -14.68 4.44 -14.43
N ASN A 45 -14.91 4.71 -15.72
CA ASN A 45 -14.18 4.02 -16.79
C ASN A 45 -12.67 4.29 -16.79
N ASP A 46 -12.27 5.47 -16.33
CA ASP A 46 -10.87 5.90 -16.36
C ASP A 46 -10.26 6.00 -14.96
N VAL A 47 -11.04 5.90 -13.89
CA VAL A 47 -10.58 6.13 -12.50
C VAL A 47 -10.75 4.88 -11.64
N ALA A 48 -9.67 4.50 -10.93
CA ALA A 48 -9.68 3.54 -9.83
C ALA A 48 -9.45 4.23 -8.50
N ARG A 49 -9.94 3.54 -7.48
CA ARG A 49 -9.49 3.68 -6.11
C ARG A 49 -8.63 2.47 -5.74
N VAL A 50 -7.47 2.71 -5.14
CA VAL A 50 -6.61 1.68 -4.57
C VAL A 50 -6.52 1.88 -3.06
N TYR A 51 -6.77 0.83 -2.29
CA TYR A 51 -6.73 0.89 -0.83
C TYR A 51 -6.29 -0.45 -0.24
N PHE A 52 -5.93 -0.42 1.03
CA PHE A 52 -5.46 -1.59 1.76
C PHE A 52 -6.62 -2.24 2.52
N VAL A 53 -6.64 -3.57 2.49
CA VAL A 53 -7.60 -4.39 3.23
C VAL A 53 -6.90 -5.54 3.92
N ASP A 54 -7.50 -6.05 4.99
CA ASP A 54 -7.05 -7.30 5.62
C ASP A 54 -7.50 -8.55 4.83
N ASN A 55 -7.22 -9.74 5.38
CA ASN A 55 -7.64 -11.01 4.77
C ASN A 55 -9.16 -11.19 4.71
N GLN A 56 -9.93 -10.46 5.52
CA GLN A 56 -11.39 -10.46 5.55
C GLN A 56 -11.98 -9.42 4.57
N GLY A 57 -11.14 -8.60 3.93
CA GLY A 57 -11.57 -7.53 3.03
C GLY A 57 -11.99 -6.26 3.74
N ILE A 58 -11.71 -6.13 5.04
CA ILE A 58 -12.00 -4.94 5.82
C ILE A 58 -10.92 -3.88 5.52
N PRO A 59 -11.28 -2.62 5.25
CA PRO A 59 -10.31 -1.58 5.01
C PRO A 59 -9.39 -1.37 6.21
N THR A 60 -8.09 -1.35 5.95
CA THR A 60 -7.05 -1.11 6.95
C THR A 60 -6.20 0.08 6.55
N PRO A 61 -5.62 0.81 7.52
CA PRO A 61 -4.64 1.84 7.19
C PRO A 61 -3.45 1.21 6.44
N PRO A 62 -2.85 1.94 5.47
CA PRO A 62 -1.61 1.52 4.83
C PRO A 62 -0.49 1.40 5.87
N PRO A 63 0.48 0.51 5.64
CA PRO A 63 1.74 0.52 6.39
C PRO A 63 2.41 1.89 6.40
N ALA A 64 3.28 2.13 7.39
CA ALA A 64 4.01 3.38 7.47
C ALA A 64 4.92 3.58 6.25
N ASN A 65 4.93 4.81 5.71
CA ASN A 65 5.76 5.24 4.56
C ASN A 65 5.37 4.63 3.21
N VAL A 66 4.12 4.20 3.04
CA VAL A 66 3.62 3.81 1.72
C VAL A 66 3.65 5.00 0.77
N VAL A 67 4.26 4.80 -0.40
CA VAL A 67 4.28 5.78 -1.50
C VAL A 67 3.68 5.14 -2.74
N CYS A 68 2.67 5.79 -3.33
CA CYS A 68 2.11 5.41 -4.62
C CYS A 68 2.70 6.32 -5.70
N THR A 69 3.34 5.73 -6.72
CA THR A 69 3.98 6.44 -7.82
C THR A 69 3.38 6.00 -9.15
N CYS A 70 3.00 6.95 -9.99
CA CYS A 70 2.65 6.72 -11.37
C CYS A 70 3.92 6.46 -12.18
N LEU A 71 4.09 5.26 -12.71
CA LEU A 71 5.26 4.92 -13.53
C LEU A 71 5.19 5.56 -14.93
N SER A 72 3.99 5.92 -15.39
CA SER A 72 3.80 6.56 -16.68
C SER A 72 4.22 8.04 -16.68
N THR A 73 4.10 8.74 -15.54
CA THR A 73 4.43 10.17 -15.41
C THR A 73 5.58 10.46 -14.44
N GLY A 74 5.93 9.51 -13.57
CA GLY A 74 6.90 9.70 -12.47
C GLY A 74 6.31 10.40 -11.23
N GLU A 75 5.03 10.76 -11.25
CA GLU A 75 4.41 11.55 -10.18
C GLU A 75 4.03 10.70 -8.96
N VAL A 76 4.21 11.28 -7.77
CA VAL A 76 3.72 10.70 -6.52
C VAL A 76 2.26 11.05 -6.33
N ILE A 77 1.42 10.03 -6.16
CA ILE A 77 -0.02 10.16 -5.98
C ILE A 77 -0.31 10.42 -4.50
N GLN A 78 -1.02 11.52 -4.24
CA GLN A 78 -1.49 11.84 -2.89
C GLN A 78 -2.62 10.91 -2.47
N SER A 79 -2.61 10.52 -1.19
CA SER A 79 -3.69 9.75 -0.60
C SER A 79 -4.85 10.65 -0.17
N ALA A 80 -6.08 10.11 -0.22
CA ALA A 80 -7.28 10.71 0.34
C ALA A 80 -8.04 9.71 1.22
N VAL A 81 -8.86 10.18 2.16
CA VAL A 81 -9.73 9.31 2.95
C VAL A 81 -11.10 9.22 2.26
N ILE A 82 -11.50 8.00 1.90
CA ILE A 82 -12.79 7.72 1.25
C ILE A 82 -13.46 6.59 2.03
N ASN A 83 -14.71 6.79 2.47
CA ASN A 83 -15.45 5.81 3.27
C ASN A 83 -14.63 5.24 4.45
N GLY A 84 -13.90 6.11 5.15
CA GLY A 84 -13.07 5.74 6.30
C GLY A 84 -11.74 5.06 6.00
N ALA A 85 -11.38 4.84 4.73
CA ALA A 85 -10.12 4.20 4.36
C ALA A 85 -9.19 5.14 3.58
N VAL A 86 -7.91 5.11 3.92
CA VAL A 86 -6.85 5.80 3.16
C VAL A 86 -6.74 5.14 1.79
N SER A 87 -6.87 5.95 0.76
CA SER A 87 -7.08 5.53 -0.62
C SER A 87 -6.22 6.36 -1.56
N PHE A 88 -5.75 5.74 -2.64
CA PHE A 88 -5.07 6.39 -3.75
C PHE A 88 -6.00 6.42 -4.95
N ILE A 89 -6.18 7.58 -5.57
CA ILE A 89 -6.99 7.72 -6.77
C ILE A 89 -6.06 7.70 -7.99
N ILE A 90 -6.28 6.72 -8.87
CA ILE A 90 -5.40 6.47 -10.01
C ILE A 90 -6.21 6.42 -11.31
N LEU A 91 -5.52 6.63 -12.44
CA LEU A 91 -6.11 6.46 -13.77
C LEU A 91 -5.87 5.05 -14.30
N TRP A 92 -6.90 4.35 -14.74
CA TRP A 92 -6.83 2.95 -15.21
C TRP A 92 -5.90 2.70 -16.38
N MET A 93 -5.63 3.73 -17.17
CA MET A 93 -4.79 3.66 -18.36
C MET A 93 -3.28 3.70 -18.05
N TYR A 94 -2.89 4.08 -16.82
CA TYR A 94 -1.49 4.22 -16.45
C TYR A 94 -0.99 3.04 -15.61
N SER A 95 0.34 2.93 -15.56
CA SER A 95 1.02 1.93 -14.72
C SER A 95 1.43 2.59 -13.41
N TYR A 96 1.31 1.85 -12.31
CA TYR A 96 1.59 2.36 -10.97
C TYR A 96 2.45 1.39 -10.19
N GLU A 97 3.22 1.93 -9.25
CA GLU A 97 3.99 1.21 -8.26
C GLU A 97 3.69 1.75 -6.87
N ILE A 98 3.49 0.86 -5.91
CA ILE A 98 3.31 1.17 -4.49
C ILE A 98 4.46 0.50 -3.75
N LYS A 99 5.23 1.27 -3.00
CA LYS A 99 6.41 0.83 -2.23
C LYS A 99 6.23 1.07 -0.75
#